data_AF-A0A9N9JGZ2-F1
#
_entry.id   AF-A0A9N9JGZ2-F1
#
_cell.length_a   1.000
_cell.length_b   1.000
_cell.length_c   1.000
_cell.angle_alpha   90.00
_cell.angle_beta   90.00
_cell.angle_gamma   90.00
#
_symmetry.space_group_name_H-M   'P 1'
#
loop_
_entity.id
_entity.type
_entity.pdbx_description
1 polymer ?
#
loop_
_entity_poly.entity_id
_entity_poly.type
_entity_poly.pdbx_seq_one_letter_code
_entity_poly.pdbx_strand_id
1 'polypeptide(L)' 'AFDSISIERIRSLARLSFRWMDAYRHKLKGKAAEYAVKKNKKHRIINEEIINWINNKLLK' A
#
# COMPACT_ATOMS: atom_id res chain seq x y z
N ALA A 1 2.68 -27.88 6.58
CA ALA A 1 3.34 -26.65 7.09
C ALA A 1 2.70 -25.36 6.57
N PHE A 2 1.97 -25.39 5.46
CA PHE A 2 1.15 -24.26 5.00
C PHE A 2 -0.32 -24.35 5.45
N ASP A 3 -0.73 -25.48 6.03
CA ASP A 3 -2.12 -25.81 6.39
C ASP A 3 -2.66 -25.00 7.59
N SER A 4 -1.79 -24.31 8.33
CA SER A 4 -2.15 -23.47 9.47
C SER A 4 -2.62 -22.07 9.08
N ILE A 5 -2.40 -21.65 7.83
CA ILE A 5 -2.75 -20.31 7.34
C ILE A 5 -3.87 -20.42 6.31
N SER A 6 -4.96 -19.70 6.55
CA SER A 6 -6.08 -19.66 5.62
C SER A 6 -5.69 -18.97 4.30
N ILE A 7 -6.33 -19.38 3.20
CA ILE A 7 -6.11 -18.79 1.87
C ILE A 7 -6.39 -17.27 1.89
N GLU A 8 -7.38 -16.83 2.66
CA GLU A 8 -7.74 -15.43 2.85
C GLU A 8 -6.56 -14.64 3.45
N ARG A 9 -5.85 -15.23 4.42
CA ARG A 9 -4.68 -14.61 5.04
C ARG A 9 -3.55 -14.49 4.03
N ILE A 10 -3.25 -15.53 3.26
CA ILE A 10 -2.25 -15.48 2.18
C ILE A 10 -2.59 -14.38 1.18
N ARG A 11 -3.86 -14.32 0.73
CA ARG A 11 -4.34 -13.29 -0.20
C ARG A 11 -4.24 -11.89 0.41
N SER A 12 -4.49 -11.73 1.70
CA SER A 12 -4.36 -10.44 2.39
C SER A 12 -2.91 -9.94 2.42
N LEU A 13 -1.97 -10.85 2.69
CA LEU A 13 -0.54 -10.55 2.72
C LEU A 13 -0.04 -10.20 1.31
N ALA A 14 -0.40 -11.00 0.30
CA ALA A 14 -0.06 -10.70 -1.08
C ALA A 14 -0.55 -9.32 -1.51
N ARG A 15 -1.82 -8.98 -1.24
CA ARG A 15 -2.39 -7.65 -1.54
C ARG A 15 -1.68 -6.53 -0.79
N LEU A 16 -1.27 -6.76 0.46
CA LEU A 16 -0.50 -5.80 1.23
C LEU A 16 0.86 -5.54 0.57
N SER A 17 1.60 -6.59 0.20
CA SER A 17 2.90 -6.48 -0.47
C SER A 17 2.79 -5.73 -1.79
N PHE A 18 1.77 -6.02 -2.61
CA PHE A 18 1.53 -5.28 -3.85
C PHE A 18 1.33 -3.78 -3.61
N ARG A 19 0.54 -3.38 -2.61
CA ARG A 19 0.33 -1.95 -2.29
C ARG A 19 1.61 -1.26 -1.84
N TRP A 20 2.48 -1.94 -1.11
CA TRP A 20 3.79 -1.39 -0.74
C TRP A 20 4.68 -1.18 -1.97
N MET A 21 4.76 -2.18 -2.86
CA MET A 21 5.52 -2.04 -4.09
C MET A 21 4.99 -0.91 -4.98
N ASP A 22 3.66 -0.76 -5.03
CA ASP A 22 3.02 0.33 -5.75
C ASP A 22 3.36 1.70 -5.15
N ALA A 23 3.33 1.85 -3.81
CA ALA A 23 3.80 3.07 -3.13
C ALA A 23 5.23 3.45 -3.54
N TYR A 24 6.12 2.47 -3.58
CA TYR A 24 7.52 2.68 -3.95
C TYR A 24 7.71 3.04 -5.42
N ARG A 25 6.91 2.45 -6.33
CA ARG A 25 6.89 2.87 -7.75
C ARG A 25 6.46 4.34 -7.90
N HIS A 26 5.57 4.81 -7.04
CA HIS A 26 5.17 6.21 -6.94
C HIS A 26 6.16 7.09 -6.14
N LYS A 27 7.38 6.61 -5.86
CA LYS A 27 8.44 7.33 -5.14
C LYS A 27 8.07 7.75 -3.70
N LEU A 28 7.01 7.19 -3.12
CA LEU A 28 6.69 7.40 -1.71
C LEU A 28 7.71 6.65 -0.85
N LYS A 29 8.13 7.25 0.27
CA LYS A 29 9.13 6.66 1.19
C LYS A 29 8.69 6.75 2.64
N GLY A 30 9.19 5.85 3.48
CA GLY A 30 9.00 5.87 4.93
C GLY A 30 7.54 6.04 5.35
N LYS A 31 7.28 7.03 6.21
CA LYS A 31 5.95 7.32 6.75
C LYS A 31 4.91 7.67 5.68
N ALA A 32 5.32 8.28 4.56
CA ALA A 32 4.40 8.61 3.46
C ALA A 32 3.88 7.33 2.78
N ALA A 33 4.77 6.37 2.51
CA ALA A 33 4.39 5.08 1.95
C ALA A 33 3.51 4.29 2.93
N GLU A 34 3.87 4.27 4.22
CA GLU A 34 3.08 3.60 5.26
C GLU A 34 1.67 4.17 5.35
N TYR A 35 1.54 5.50 5.36
CA TYR A 35 0.25 6.18 5.39
C TYR A 35 -0.59 5.83 4.15
N ALA A 36 0.02 5.88 2.96
CA ALA A 36 -0.66 5.55 1.71
C ALA A 36 -1.22 4.12 1.72
N VAL A 37 -0.41 3.15 2.15
CA VAL A 37 -0.81 1.74 2.22
C VAL A 37 -1.91 1.51 3.25
N LYS A 38 -1.84 2.15 4.43
CA LYS A 38 -2.86 2.04 5.49
C LYS A 38 -4.19 2.68 5.09
N LYS A 39 -4.14 3.85 4.44
CA LYS A 39 -5.34 4.57 4.01
C LYS A 39 -6.04 3.89 2.84
N ASN A 40 -5.27 3.22 1.98
CA ASN A 40 -5.79 2.67 0.74
C ASN A 40 -6.48 1.30 0.92
N LYS A 41 -7.76 1.25 0.55
CA LYS A 41 -8.59 0.03 0.61
C LYS A 41 -8.66 -0.73 -0.73
N LYS A 42 -8.06 -0.21 -1.80
CA LYS A 42 -8.09 -0.83 -3.14
C LYS A 42 -7.21 -2.08 -3.24
N HIS A 43 -7.54 -2.92 -4.21
CA HIS A 43 -6.82 -4.16 -4.49
C HIS A 43 -5.48 -3.85 -5.19
N ARG A 44 -4.36 -4.16 -4.52
CA ARG A 44 -2.98 -4.13 -5.07
C ARG A 44 -2.41 -2.78 -5.51
N ILE A 45 -3.22 -1.74 -5.67
CA ILE A 45 -2.84 -0.41 -6.19
C ILE A 45 -3.25 0.66 -5.19
N ILE A 46 -2.46 1.72 -5.02
CA ILE A 46 -2.75 2.91 -4.22
C ILE A 46 -3.54 3.92 -5.05
N ASN A 47 -4.60 4.47 -4.47
CA ASN A 47 -5.41 5.48 -5.16
C ASN A 47 -4.60 6.74 -5.47
N GLU A 48 -4.68 7.24 -6.69
CA GLU A 48 -3.96 8.43 -7.14
C GLU A 48 -4.30 9.67 -6.29
N GLU A 49 -5.55 9.81 -5.84
CA GLU A 49 -5.97 10.86 -4.93
C GLU A 49 -5.15 10.91 -3.64
N ILE A 50 -4.82 9.73 -3.07
CA ILE A 50 -4.02 9.61 -1.85
C ILE A 50 -2.57 10.03 -2.17
N ILE A 51 -2.03 9.58 -3.31
CA ILE A 51 -0.68 9.92 -3.75
C ILE A 51 -0.55 11.44 -3.95
N ASN A 52 -1.49 12.05 -4.68
CA ASN A 52 -1.51 13.48 -4.95
C ASN A 52 -1.66 14.29 -3.66
N TRP A 53 -2.53 13.86 -2.75
CA TRP A 53 -2.66 14.50 -1.44
C TRP A 53 -1.36 14.47 -0.63
N ILE A 54 -0.66 13.33 -0.60
CA ILE A 54 0.63 13.20 0.08
C ILE A 54 1.68 14.13 -0.55
N ASN A 55 1.81 14.10 -1.88
CA ASN A 55 2.80 14.90 -2.59
C ASN A 55 2.58 16.40 -2.39
N ASN A 56 1.33 16.86 -2.48
CA ASN A 56 0.97 18.26 -2.24
C ASN A 56 1.22 18.70 -0.79
N LYS A 57 1.17 17.76 0.18
CA LYS A 57 1.48 18.04 1.58
C LYS A 57 2.99 18.07 1.85
N LEU A 58 3.80 17.33 1.09
CA LEU A 58 5.26 17.30 1.20
C LEU A 58 5.97 18.45 0.46
N LEU A 59 5.31 19.03 -0.55
CA LEU A 59 5.81 20.19 -1.32
C LEU A 59 5.50 21.54 -0.66
N LYS A 60 4.75 21.54 0.44
CA LYS A 60 4.56 22.70 1.33
C LYS A 60 5.54 22.62 2.49
#